data_AF-K9Y296-F1
#
_entry.id   AF-K9Y296-F1
#
_cell.length_a   1.000
_cell.length_b   1.000
_cell.length_c   1.000
_cell.angle_alpha   90.00
_cell.angle_beta   90.00
_cell.angle_gamma   90.00
#
_symmetry.space_group_name_H-M   'P 1'
#
loop_
_entity.id
_entity.type
_entity.pdbx_description
1 polymer ?
#
loop_
_entity_poly.entity_id
_entity_poly.type
_entity_poly.pdbx_seq_one_letter_code
_entity_poly.pdbx_strand_id
1 'polypeptide(L)'
;MIVLEFKVKAKTEQYRAIDEAIRTTQFIRNKCLRFWMDNKGVGRYDLNKYCKVLADDFSFANELNSMARQSAAERAWSAIARFFDNCKKKVPGKKGYPRFKKNVRSVEYKTTGWKLDRITCKHIVFSDKKAIGRVKLIGTHDLRFYENKLIKRVRLVRKADGYYCQFSIDVDNKENVEPTGKAIGLDMGLKFAYVDNTGHSEPNPRFYRSSEKRLAKLQRRVSKKYRKGQPQSNNYKKARTKLAKLHLKVSRQREEWAKRVARCVTKSADFVAYEDLKVKNMVRNPKLAKSIQDIGWSRLRYWIEYFGVKFGKVTVAVPPHYTTVDCSVCGNKVQKSLSTRTHRCNVCLTQMCRDKNAAANVLQKALRTAGHAGTWEQSLNASGEIPSWAVGATLLSNGNSMIEESHGFRR
;
A
#
# COMPACT_ATOMS: atom_id res chain seq x y z
N MET A 1 -1.72 15.52 -6.02
CA MET A 1 -0.56 15.25 -5.13
C MET A 1 0.14 13.95 -5.51
N ILE A 2 1.42 14.02 -5.84
CA ILE A 2 2.31 12.88 -6.10
C ILE A 2 3.32 12.75 -4.95
N VAL A 3 4.07 11.65 -4.92
CA VAL A 3 5.33 11.65 -4.18
C VAL A 3 6.43 10.98 -4.95
N LEU A 4 7.58 11.58 -4.75
CA LEU A 4 8.85 11.14 -5.26
C LEU A 4 9.67 10.58 -4.09
N GLU A 5 10.25 9.40 -4.29
CA GLU A 5 11.08 8.74 -3.29
C GLU A 5 12.53 8.70 -3.76
N PHE A 6 13.43 9.12 -2.87
CA PHE A 6 14.86 9.12 -3.08
C PHE A 6 15.53 8.27 -2.01
N LYS A 7 16.53 7.48 -2.39
CA LYS A 7 17.39 6.81 -1.43
C LYS A 7 18.32 7.83 -0.78
N VAL A 8 18.48 7.76 0.53
CA VAL A 8 19.36 8.67 1.28
C VAL A 8 20.74 8.04 1.42
N LYS A 9 21.78 8.80 1.07
CA LYS A 9 23.18 8.51 1.38
C LYS A 9 23.69 9.53 2.40
N ALA A 10 24.05 9.05 3.58
CA ALA A 10 24.49 9.85 4.72
C ALA A 10 25.59 9.11 5.50
N LYS A 11 26.24 9.82 6.45
CA LYS A 11 27.23 9.26 7.39
C LYS A 11 26.55 8.41 8.48
N THR A 12 27.32 7.60 9.20
CA THR A 12 26.80 6.70 10.25
C THR A 12 26.09 7.46 11.37
N GLU A 13 26.64 8.61 11.76
CA GLU A 13 26.11 9.51 12.79
C GLU A 13 24.74 10.05 12.36
N GLN A 14 24.62 10.46 11.09
CA GLN A 14 23.37 10.94 10.52
C GLN A 14 22.30 9.83 10.47
N TYR A 15 22.67 8.58 10.17
CA TYR A 15 21.70 7.48 10.25
C TYR A 15 21.22 7.22 11.68
N ARG A 16 22.09 7.39 12.69
CA ARG A 16 21.70 7.30 14.10
C ARG A 16 20.75 8.43 14.48
N ALA A 17 21.02 9.66 14.06
CA ALA A 17 20.13 10.82 14.22
C ALA A 17 18.74 10.59 13.60
N ILE A 18 18.67 10.03 12.40
CA ILE A 18 17.39 9.67 11.76
C ILE A 18 16.64 8.60 12.57
N ASP A 19 17.35 7.57 13.03
CA ASP A 19 16.77 6.54 13.89
C ASP A 19 16.22 7.12 15.19
N GLU A 20 16.89 8.10 15.77
CA GLU A 20 16.46 8.82 16.96
C GLU A 20 15.21 9.67 16.70
N ALA A 21 15.19 10.46 15.63
CA ALA A 21 14.00 11.22 15.22
C ALA A 21 12.77 10.31 15.02
N ILE A 22 12.96 9.12 14.46
CA ILE A 22 11.90 8.10 14.31
C ILE A 22 11.44 7.58 15.68
N ARG A 23 12.35 7.37 16.64
CA ARG A 23 11.99 6.96 18.01
C ARG A 23 11.23 8.05 18.75
N THR A 24 11.66 9.31 18.65
CA THR A 24 10.94 10.46 19.21
C THR A 24 9.53 10.55 18.63
N THR A 25 9.37 10.34 17.31
CA THR A 25 8.06 10.28 16.65
C THR A 25 7.17 9.18 17.24
N GLN A 26 7.72 7.99 17.52
CA GLN A 26 6.98 6.90 18.17
C GLN A 26 6.54 7.27 19.59
N PHE A 27 7.44 7.87 20.37
CA PHE A 27 7.16 8.33 21.72
C PHE A 27 6.00 9.31 21.75
N ILE A 28 6.08 10.39 20.96
CA ILE A 28 5.05 11.44 20.90
C ILE A 28 3.71 10.83 20.48
N ARG A 29 3.68 10.06 19.39
CA ARG A 29 2.47 9.42 18.89
C ARG A 29 1.80 8.52 19.93
N ASN A 30 2.58 7.78 20.73
CA ASN A 30 2.04 6.94 21.79
C ASN A 30 1.61 7.74 23.01
N LYS A 31 2.32 8.81 23.39
CA LYS A 31 1.91 9.71 24.46
C LYS A 31 0.62 10.46 24.12
N CYS A 32 0.46 10.95 22.89
CA CYS A 32 -0.79 11.54 22.40
C CYS A 32 -1.95 10.53 22.46
N LEU A 33 -1.70 9.27 22.08
CA LEU A 33 -2.72 8.23 22.19
C LEU A 33 -3.09 7.97 23.65
N ARG A 34 -2.12 7.92 24.57
CA ARG A 34 -2.38 7.73 26.00
C ARG A 34 -3.17 8.90 26.58
N PHE A 35 -2.78 10.13 26.24
CA PHE A 35 -3.47 11.34 26.64
C PHE A 35 -4.94 11.34 26.21
N TRP A 36 -5.24 10.93 24.97
CA TRP A 36 -6.62 10.75 24.50
C TRP A 36 -7.38 9.64 25.26
N MET A 37 -6.71 8.58 25.72
CA MET A 37 -7.35 7.53 26.51
C MET A 37 -7.68 7.98 27.93
N ASP A 38 -6.82 8.80 28.53
CA ASP A 38 -6.95 9.24 29.92
C ASP A 38 -7.93 10.42 30.09
N ASN A 39 -8.20 11.17 29.02
CA ASN A 39 -8.99 12.40 29.08
C ASN A 39 -10.23 12.32 28.16
N LYS A 40 -11.39 12.73 28.67
CA LYS A 40 -12.63 12.81 27.89
C LYS A 40 -12.63 14.03 26.97
N GLY A 41 -13.24 13.92 25.78
CA GLY A 41 -13.45 15.05 24.87
C GLY A 41 -12.22 15.53 24.09
N VAL A 42 -11.07 14.86 24.19
CA VAL A 42 -9.83 15.27 23.50
C VAL A 42 -9.98 15.19 21.98
N GLY A 43 -9.83 16.34 21.33
CA GLY A 43 -9.85 16.50 19.88
C GLY A 43 -8.47 16.54 19.23
N ARG A 44 -8.46 16.74 17.90
CA ARG A 44 -7.24 16.88 17.10
C ARG A 44 -6.33 18.02 17.60
N TYR A 45 -6.94 19.16 17.91
CA TYR A 45 -6.21 20.36 18.28
C TYR A 45 -5.56 20.22 19.66
N ASP A 46 -6.20 19.51 20.58
CA ASP A 46 -5.66 19.24 21.91
C ASP A 46 -4.42 18.35 21.84
N LEU A 47 -4.43 17.32 20.97
CA LEU A 47 -3.24 16.49 20.72
C LEU A 47 -2.08 17.30 20.12
N ASN A 48 -2.38 18.29 19.28
CA ASN A 48 -1.36 19.19 18.75
C ASN A 48 -0.79 20.12 19.84
N LYS A 49 -1.66 20.68 20.70
CA LYS A 49 -1.23 21.49 21.85
C LYS A 49 -0.36 20.67 22.82
N TYR A 50 -0.74 19.41 23.06
CA TYR A 50 0.01 18.49 23.92
C TYR A 50 1.44 18.21 23.41
N CYS A 51 1.72 18.38 22.11
CA CYS A 51 3.09 18.28 21.58
C CYS A 51 4.04 19.37 22.11
N LYS A 52 3.51 20.51 22.56
CA LYS A 52 4.29 21.57 23.22
C LYS A 52 4.68 21.11 24.63
N VAL A 53 3.69 20.68 25.43
CA VAL A 53 3.88 20.11 26.76
C VAL A 53 4.93 18.99 26.73
N LEU A 54 4.79 18.03 25.80
CA LEU A 54 5.76 16.94 25.65
C LEU A 54 7.18 17.38 25.30
N ALA A 55 7.37 18.55 24.69
CA ALA A 55 8.72 19.06 24.44
C ALA A 55 9.29 19.82 25.62
N ASP A 56 8.44 20.48 26.40
CA ASP A 56 8.84 21.15 27.62
C ASP A 56 9.26 20.09 28.68
N ASP A 57 8.50 18.98 28.78
CA ASP A 57 8.76 17.87 29.70
C ASP A 57 9.95 16.99 29.30
N PHE A 58 10.24 16.88 28.00
CA PHE A 58 11.25 15.94 27.47
C PHE A 58 12.19 16.62 26.48
N SER A 59 13.45 16.82 26.89
CA SER A 59 14.50 17.44 26.07
C SER A 59 14.65 16.79 24.68
N PHE A 60 14.71 15.45 24.63
CA PHE A 60 14.82 14.70 23.37
C PHE A 60 13.60 14.85 22.45
N ALA A 61 12.44 15.26 22.97
CA ALA A 61 11.26 15.59 22.18
C ALA A 61 11.31 17.03 21.66
N ASN A 62 11.84 17.96 22.46
CA ASN A 62 12.11 19.33 22.03
C ASN A 62 13.12 19.41 20.87
N GLU A 63 14.08 18.49 20.86
CA GLU A 63 15.07 18.42 19.77
C GLU A 63 14.44 18.16 18.40
N LEU A 64 13.28 17.50 18.36
CA LEU A 64 12.55 17.25 17.12
C LEU A 64 11.75 18.50 16.71
N ASN A 65 11.81 18.83 15.42
CA ASN A 65 11.06 19.95 14.85
C ASN A 65 9.56 19.91 15.23
N SER A 66 8.99 21.06 15.58
CA SER A 66 7.61 21.20 16.03
C SER A 66 6.59 20.62 15.04
N MET A 67 6.75 20.83 13.73
CA MET A 67 5.86 20.27 12.71
C MET A 67 5.97 18.74 12.60
N ALA A 68 7.15 18.19 12.90
CA ALA A 68 7.33 16.74 12.96
C ALA A 68 6.68 16.13 14.20
N ARG A 69 6.72 16.82 15.35
CA ARG A 69 5.94 16.45 16.55
C ARG A 69 4.44 16.47 16.26
N GLN A 70 3.95 17.52 15.62
CA GLN A 70 2.54 17.62 15.23
C GLN A 70 2.14 16.53 14.22
N SER A 71 2.99 16.18 13.24
CA SER A 71 2.72 15.04 12.35
C SER A 71 2.60 13.73 13.14
N ALA A 72 3.38 13.55 14.20
CA ALA A 72 3.26 12.40 15.09
C ALA A 72 1.90 12.36 15.83
N ALA A 73 1.41 13.51 16.32
CA ALA A 73 0.08 13.64 16.92
C ALA A 73 -1.05 13.41 15.90
N GLU A 74 -0.92 13.94 14.68
CA GLU A 74 -1.87 13.69 13.59
C GLU A 74 -2.00 12.19 13.28
N ARG A 75 -0.89 11.44 13.32
CA ARG A 75 -0.93 9.97 13.17
C ARG A 75 -1.66 9.27 14.31
N ALA A 76 -1.66 9.81 15.52
CA ALA A 76 -2.49 9.30 16.62
C ALA A 76 -3.97 9.62 16.35
N TRP A 77 -4.28 10.87 16.00
CA TRP A 77 -5.62 11.34 15.69
C TRP A 77 -6.25 10.56 14.53
N SER A 78 -5.53 10.34 13.43
CA SER A 78 -6.04 9.56 12.29
C SER A 78 -6.43 8.13 12.68
N ALA A 79 -5.76 7.52 13.67
CA ALA A 79 -6.16 6.21 14.17
C ALA A 79 -7.46 6.28 14.98
N ILE A 80 -7.62 7.34 15.79
CA ILE A 80 -8.81 7.62 16.62
C ILE A 80 -10.01 7.94 15.73
N ALA A 81 -9.89 8.93 14.84
CA ALA A 81 -10.95 9.36 13.93
C ALA A 81 -11.50 8.17 13.13
N ARG A 82 -10.59 7.36 12.56
CA ARG A 82 -10.99 6.16 11.81
C ARG A 82 -11.74 5.12 12.64
N PHE A 83 -11.39 4.94 13.92
CA PHE A 83 -12.14 4.04 14.80
C PHE A 83 -13.58 4.52 14.93
N PHE A 84 -13.79 5.81 15.19
CA PHE A 84 -15.13 6.40 15.25
C PHE A 84 -15.85 6.36 13.90
N ASP A 85 -15.18 6.60 12.79
CA ASP A 85 -15.76 6.49 11.45
C ASP A 85 -16.25 5.05 11.17
N ASN A 86 -15.48 4.04 11.58
CA ASN A 86 -15.88 2.63 11.46
C ASN A 86 -17.08 2.29 12.36
N CYS A 87 -17.17 2.91 13.55
CA CYS A 87 -18.33 2.80 14.42
C CYS A 87 -19.57 3.41 13.77
N LYS A 88 -19.47 4.66 13.29
CA LYS A 88 -20.55 5.38 12.58
C LYS A 88 -21.04 4.62 11.35
N LYS A 89 -20.11 4.13 10.52
CA LYS A 89 -20.42 3.35 9.30
C LYS A 89 -20.90 1.92 9.57
N LYS A 90 -21.06 1.51 10.83
CA LYS A 90 -21.48 0.16 11.24
C LYS A 90 -20.73 -0.99 10.51
N VAL A 91 -19.45 -0.78 10.16
CA VAL A 91 -18.61 -1.76 9.44
C VAL A 91 -18.59 -3.13 10.16
N PRO A 92 -18.90 -4.26 9.50
CA PRO A 92 -18.95 -5.56 10.17
C PRO A 92 -17.58 -5.97 10.75
N GLY A 93 -17.58 -6.56 11.94
CA GLY A 93 -16.38 -7.05 12.63
C GLY A 93 -15.65 -6.01 13.50
N LYS A 94 -14.36 -6.26 13.78
CA LYS A 94 -13.54 -5.42 14.67
C LYS A 94 -13.35 -4.02 14.07
N LYS A 95 -13.92 -2.99 14.72
CA LYS A 95 -13.80 -1.57 14.34
C LYS A 95 -12.37 -1.04 14.37
N GLY A 96 -11.49 -1.72 15.12
CA GLY A 96 -10.06 -1.44 15.17
C GLY A 96 -9.71 -0.31 16.12
N TYR A 97 -9.98 -0.50 17.42
CA TYR A 97 -9.61 0.45 18.47
C TYR A 97 -8.13 0.86 18.37
N PRO A 98 -7.79 2.15 18.54
CA PRO A 98 -6.41 2.62 18.44
C PRO A 98 -5.48 1.89 19.43
N ARG A 99 -4.30 1.47 18.95
CA ARG A 99 -3.30 0.77 19.78
C ARG A 99 -1.97 1.52 19.78
N PHE A 100 -1.18 1.33 20.85
CA PHE A 100 0.20 1.80 20.91
C PHE A 100 1.05 1.13 19.82
N LYS A 101 1.90 1.94 19.17
CA LYS A 101 2.81 1.46 18.13
C LYS A 101 4.11 1.01 18.78
N LYS A 102 4.48 -0.25 18.56
CA LYS A 102 5.77 -0.82 19.01
C LYS A 102 6.94 -0.42 18.11
N ASN A 103 6.67 -0.20 16.82
CA ASN A 103 7.68 0.12 15.81
C ASN A 103 7.13 1.17 14.84
N VAL A 104 7.73 2.35 14.83
CA VAL A 104 7.57 3.36 13.79
C VAL A 104 8.78 3.31 12.86
N ARG A 105 8.56 3.63 11.58
CA ARG A 105 9.58 3.56 10.53
C ARG A 105 9.85 4.89 9.85
N SER A 106 9.15 5.95 10.25
CA SER A 106 9.30 7.23 9.58
C SER A 106 9.09 8.42 10.52
N VAL A 107 9.80 9.49 10.21
CA VAL A 107 9.56 10.84 10.70
C VAL A 107 9.13 11.69 9.52
N GLU A 108 8.15 12.55 9.72
CA GLU A 108 7.60 13.40 8.68
C GLU A 108 7.62 14.85 9.12
N TYR A 109 8.17 15.69 8.27
CA TYR A 109 8.21 17.13 8.39
C TYR A 109 7.16 17.71 7.42
N LYS A 110 6.43 18.74 7.87
CA LYS A 110 5.45 19.44 7.03
C LYS A 110 6.16 20.50 6.19
N THR A 111 5.93 21.77 6.48
CA THR A 111 6.51 22.92 5.78
C THR A 111 7.85 23.38 6.36
N THR A 112 8.21 22.98 7.58
CA THR A 112 9.42 23.43 8.28
C THR A 112 10.32 22.26 8.70
N GLY A 113 11.57 22.56 9.08
CA GLY A 113 12.53 21.58 9.59
C GLY A 113 13.37 20.92 8.50
N TRP A 114 13.23 21.37 7.26
CA TRP A 114 14.02 20.92 6.12
C TRP A 114 14.24 22.05 5.11
N LYS A 115 15.34 21.98 4.35
CA LYS A 115 15.67 22.88 3.24
C LYS A 115 16.26 22.07 2.10
N LEU A 116 15.62 22.10 0.93
CA LEU A 116 16.13 21.47 -0.27
C LEU A 116 17.22 22.37 -0.89
N ASP A 117 18.35 21.77 -1.28
CA ASP A 117 19.38 22.44 -2.07
C ASP A 117 18.83 22.73 -3.48
N ARG A 118 18.59 24.00 -3.82
CA ARG A 118 17.94 24.39 -5.09
C ARG A 118 18.90 24.43 -6.28
N ILE A 119 20.21 24.44 -6.04
CA ILE A 119 21.20 24.43 -7.12
C ILE A 119 21.31 23.01 -7.67
N THR A 120 21.55 22.04 -6.77
CA THR A 120 21.77 20.65 -7.20
C THR A 120 20.52 19.78 -7.16
N CYS A 121 19.53 20.12 -6.31
CA CYS A 121 18.38 19.27 -5.96
C CYS A 121 18.74 17.83 -5.57
N LYS A 122 20.02 17.59 -5.23
CA LYS A 122 20.58 16.30 -4.83
C LYS A 122 20.91 16.23 -3.35
N HIS A 123 20.67 17.31 -2.61
CA HIS A 123 20.87 17.36 -1.17
C HIS A 123 19.68 17.99 -0.47
N ILE A 124 19.43 17.55 0.75
CA ILE A 124 18.45 18.14 1.65
C ILE A 124 19.09 18.32 3.02
N VAL A 125 18.84 19.45 3.65
CA VAL A 125 19.30 19.76 5.01
C VAL A 125 18.12 19.65 5.95
N PHE A 126 18.25 18.87 7.01
CA PHE A 126 17.29 18.85 8.12
C PHE A 126 17.85 19.72 9.25
N SER A 127 17.04 20.68 9.70
CA SER A 127 17.46 21.75 10.62
C SER A 127 16.92 21.56 12.03
N ASP A 128 16.61 20.32 12.42
CA ASP A 128 16.23 20.00 13.79
C ASP A 128 17.46 19.86 14.69
N LYS A 129 17.25 19.85 16.02
CA LYS A 129 18.34 19.67 16.98
C LYS A 129 18.76 18.20 17.13
N LYS A 130 18.22 17.30 16.28
CA LYS A 130 18.64 15.89 16.20
C LYS A 130 19.94 15.69 15.43
N ALA A 131 20.52 16.76 14.88
CA ALA A 131 21.79 16.72 14.14
C ALA A 131 21.78 15.79 12.91
N ILE A 132 20.65 15.68 12.21
CA ILE A 132 20.58 14.96 10.92
C ILE A 132 21.43 15.70 9.86
N GLY A 133 21.31 17.02 9.78
CA GLY A 133 22.12 17.87 8.90
C GLY A 133 21.86 17.63 7.40
N ARG A 134 22.91 17.84 6.58
CA ARG A 134 22.85 17.72 5.11
C ARG A 134 23.04 16.27 4.67
N VAL A 135 22.07 15.73 3.93
CA VAL A 135 22.12 14.36 3.38
C VAL A 135 21.97 14.37 1.86
N LYS A 136 22.55 13.37 1.19
CA LYS A 136 22.47 13.21 -0.27
C LYS A 136 21.26 12.37 -0.68
N LEU A 137 20.55 12.84 -1.69
CA LEU A 137 19.44 12.19 -2.35
C LEU A 137 19.96 11.44 -3.58
N ILE A 138 19.59 10.16 -3.70
CA ILE A 138 19.91 9.28 -4.82
C ILE A 138 18.59 8.81 -5.44
N GLY A 139 18.36 9.19 -6.69
CA GLY A 139 17.18 8.82 -7.45
C GLY A 139 17.27 9.37 -8.87
N THR A 140 16.33 8.93 -9.70
CA THR A 140 16.21 9.36 -11.10
C THR A 140 15.28 10.56 -11.28
N HIS A 141 14.41 10.82 -10.30
CA HIS A 141 13.48 11.95 -10.35
C HIS A 141 14.20 13.27 -10.17
N ASP A 142 13.69 14.32 -10.81
CA ASP A 142 14.22 15.66 -10.68
C ASP A 142 13.26 16.56 -9.88
N LEU A 143 13.75 17.10 -8.77
CA LEU A 143 12.97 18.02 -7.93
C LEU A 143 13.02 19.47 -8.42
N ARG A 144 13.86 19.79 -9.42
CA ARG A 144 13.99 21.15 -9.98
C ARG A 144 12.69 21.64 -10.63
N PHE A 145 11.92 20.73 -11.22
CA PHE A 145 10.63 21.04 -11.85
C PHE A 145 9.53 21.45 -10.86
N TYR A 146 9.77 21.30 -9.55
CA TYR A 146 8.77 21.60 -8.54
C TYR A 146 9.22 22.77 -7.67
N GLU A 147 8.34 23.76 -7.56
CA GLU A 147 8.51 24.84 -6.60
C GLU A 147 8.45 24.32 -5.17
N ASN A 148 9.19 24.98 -4.27
CA ASN A 148 9.25 24.59 -2.87
C ASN A 148 7.86 24.64 -2.19
N LYS A 149 7.01 25.60 -2.58
CA LYS A 149 5.63 25.76 -2.07
C LYS A 149 4.71 24.57 -2.40
N LEU A 150 5.02 23.82 -3.46
CA LEU A 150 4.28 22.62 -3.85
C LEU A 150 4.65 21.42 -2.98
N ILE A 151 5.84 21.41 -2.37
CA ILE A 151 6.29 20.34 -1.46
C ILE A 151 5.62 20.56 -0.10
N LYS A 152 4.54 19.81 0.17
CA LYS A 152 3.75 19.95 1.41
C LYS A 152 4.34 19.15 2.58
N ARG A 153 4.99 18.03 2.30
CA ARG A 153 5.55 17.13 3.33
C ARG A 153 6.84 16.50 2.84
N VAL A 154 7.81 16.37 3.74
CA VAL A 154 9.04 15.61 3.54
C VAL A 154 9.12 14.53 4.61
N ARG A 155 9.28 13.28 4.21
CA ARG A 155 9.28 12.14 5.13
C ARG A 155 10.56 11.32 4.98
N LEU A 156 11.27 11.13 6.09
CA LEU A 156 12.36 10.16 6.17
C LEU A 156 11.80 8.81 6.59
N VAL A 157 12.04 7.78 5.78
CA VAL A 157 11.52 6.42 5.96
C VAL A 157 12.67 5.43 6.04
N ARG A 158 12.65 4.60 7.07
CA ARG A 158 13.55 3.46 7.23
C ARG A 158 12.95 2.20 6.63
N LYS A 159 13.57 1.68 5.58
CA LYS A 159 13.28 0.38 4.98
C LYS A 159 14.37 -0.64 5.35
N ALA A 160 14.18 -1.90 4.96
CA ALA A 160 15.12 -2.98 5.30
C ALA A 160 16.52 -2.82 4.68
N ASP A 161 16.62 -2.05 3.59
CA ASP A 161 17.86 -1.85 2.81
C ASP A 161 18.46 -0.44 2.95
N GLY A 162 17.86 0.44 3.75
CA GLY A 162 18.38 1.78 4.01
C GLY A 162 17.29 2.79 4.32
N TYR A 163 17.66 4.06 4.19
CA TYR A 163 16.80 5.21 4.45
C TYR A 163 16.38 5.86 3.14
N TYR A 164 15.18 6.41 3.13
CA TYR A 164 14.57 7.05 1.97
C TYR A 164 13.96 8.39 2.38
N CYS A 165 14.05 9.37 1.51
CA CYS A 165 13.38 10.65 1.64
C CYS A 165 12.22 10.68 0.63
N GLN A 166 11.01 10.88 1.13
CA GLN A 166 9.79 10.96 0.34
C GLN A 166 9.29 12.41 0.33
N PHE A 167 9.06 12.96 -0.85
CA PHE A 167 8.56 14.32 -1.05
C PHE A 167 7.12 14.29 -1.50
N SER A 168 6.20 14.84 -0.73
CA SER A 168 4.79 14.97 -1.07
C SER A 168 4.54 16.29 -1.74
N ILE A 169 4.26 16.21 -3.04
CA ILE A 169 4.22 17.34 -3.96
C ILE A 169 2.80 17.51 -4.43
N ASP A 170 2.24 18.68 -4.13
CA ASP A 170 0.90 19.06 -4.52
C ASP A 170 0.88 19.60 -5.93
N VAL A 171 0.82 18.68 -6.88
CA VAL A 171 0.64 18.97 -8.31
C VAL A 171 -0.54 18.19 -8.84
N ASP A 172 -1.20 18.77 -9.85
CA ASP A 172 -2.04 17.99 -10.74
C ASP A 172 -1.12 17.10 -11.60
N ASN A 173 -1.49 15.83 -11.70
CA ASN A 173 -0.69 14.79 -12.37
C ASN A 173 -1.50 14.15 -13.50
N LYS A 174 -2.47 14.89 -14.04
CA LYS A 174 -3.15 14.52 -15.28
C LYS A 174 -2.18 14.70 -16.45
N GLU A 175 -2.13 13.70 -17.31
CA GLU A 175 -1.42 13.73 -18.58
C GLU A 175 -2.48 13.64 -19.69
N ASN A 176 -2.42 14.54 -20.66
CA ASN A 176 -3.25 14.45 -21.86
C ASN A 176 -2.72 13.30 -22.71
N VAL A 177 -3.61 12.36 -23.03
CA VAL A 177 -3.31 11.20 -23.86
C VAL A 177 -4.38 11.11 -24.92
N GLU A 178 -3.95 10.94 -26.17
CA GLU A 178 -4.88 10.76 -27.29
C GLU A 178 -5.90 9.63 -27.01
N PRO A 179 -7.18 9.82 -27.38
CA PRO A 179 -8.17 8.76 -27.32
C PRO A 179 -7.78 7.59 -28.22
N THR A 180 -7.93 6.38 -27.69
CA THR A 180 -7.68 5.14 -28.42
C THR A 180 -8.94 4.58 -29.09
N GLY A 181 -10.13 5.01 -28.66
CA GLY A 181 -11.43 4.49 -29.07
C GLY A 181 -11.73 3.07 -28.55
N LYS A 182 -10.84 2.48 -27.74
CA LYS A 182 -10.92 1.09 -27.32
C LYS A 182 -11.53 0.94 -25.93
N ALA A 183 -12.38 -0.07 -25.78
CA ALA A 183 -12.93 -0.49 -24.50
C ALA A 183 -12.53 -1.94 -24.21
N ILE A 184 -12.01 -2.18 -23.00
CA ILE A 184 -11.54 -3.49 -22.57
C ILE A 184 -12.18 -3.93 -21.26
N GLY A 185 -12.53 -5.21 -21.18
CA GLY A 185 -12.93 -5.87 -19.94
C GLY A 185 -11.84 -6.82 -19.48
N LEU A 186 -11.58 -6.88 -18.18
CA LEU A 186 -10.53 -7.71 -17.58
C LEU A 186 -11.16 -8.78 -16.69
N ASP A 187 -11.04 -10.05 -17.11
CA ASP A 187 -11.34 -11.22 -16.29
C ASP A 187 -10.11 -11.57 -15.44
N MET A 188 -10.23 -11.53 -14.11
CA MET A 188 -9.09 -11.68 -13.20
C MET A 188 -8.97 -13.10 -12.67
N GLY A 189 -7.87 -13.79 -13.03
CA GLY A 189 -7.69 -15.22 -12.78
C GLY A 189 -6.44 -15.59 -11.96
N LEU A 190 -6.36 -16.87 -11.55
CA LEU A 190 -5.16 -17.40 -10.89
C LEU A 190 -4.12 -17.96 -11.89
N LYS A 191 -4.60 -18.44 -13.05
CA LYS A 191 -3.76 -18.98 -14.13
C LYS A 191 -2.99 -17.84 -14.81
N PHE A 192 -3.74 -16.86 -15.30
CA PHE A 192 -3.27 -15.57 -15.82
C PHE A 192 -3.72 -14.48 -14.86
N ALA A 193 -2.93 -13.43 -14.68
CA ALA A 193 -3.30 -12.31 -13.81
C ALA A 193 -4.61 -11.66 -14.25
N TYR A 194 -4.76 -11.48 -15.57
CA TYR A 194 -6.04 -11.21 -16.23
C TYR A 194 -6.04 -11.74 -17.66
N VAL A 195 -7.23 -11.88 -18.24
CA VAL A 195 -7.50 -12.08 -19.67
C VAL A 195 -8.45 -10.98 -20.13
N ASP A 196 -8.23 -10.41 -21.31
CA ASP A 196 -9.12 -9.40 -21.88
C ASP A 196 -10.14 -9.96 -22.89
N ASN A 197 -11.10 -9.13 -23.29
CA ASN A 197 -12.14 -9.49 -24.26
C ASN A 197 -11.60 -9.69 -25.69
N THR A 198 -10.37 -9.26 -25.99
CA THR A 198 -9.72 -9.55 -27.27
C THR A 198 -9.08 -10.94 -27.27
N GLY A 199 -8.70 -11.44 -26.09
CA GLY A 199 -8.07 -12.73 -25.86
C GLY A 199 -6.61 -12.63 -25.41
N HIS A 200 -6.07 -11.43 -25.23
CA HIS A 200 -4.74 -11.26 -24.66
C HIS A 200 -4.76 -11.59 -23.16
N SER A 201 -3.68 -12.23 -22.68
CA SER A 201 -3.57 -12.72 -21.32
C SER A 201 -2.26 -12.26 -20.67
N GLU A 202 -2.36 -11.57 -19.54
CA GLU A 202 -1.17 -11.21 -18.76
C GLU A 202 -0.76 -12.37 -17.85
N PRO A 203 0.49 -12.86 -17.92
CA PRO A 203 0.95 -13.96 -17.09
C PRO A 203 0.97 -13.60 -15.61
N ASN A 204 0.71 -14.60 -14.76
CA ASN A 204 0.89 -14.45 -13.32
C ASN A 204 2.41 -14.47 -12.98
N PRO A 205 2.97 -13.39 -12.40
CA PRO A 205 4.41 -13.27 -12.20
C PRO A 205 4.99 -14.21 -11.13
N ARG A 206 4.16 -14.73 -10.20
CA ARG A 206 4.54 -15.70 -9.16
C ARG A 206 5.81 -15.36 -8.36
N PHE A 207 6.06 -14.07 -8.08
CA PHE A 207 7.30 -13.58 -7.45
C PHE A 207 7.58 -14.17 -6.06
N TYR A 208 6.55 -14.49 -5.28
CA TYR A 208 6.74 -15.10 -3.97
C TYR A 208 7.06 -16.58 -4.08
N ARG A 209 6.40 -17.30 -5.01
CA ARG A 209 6.71 -18.72 -5.26
C ARG A 209 8.17 -18.91 -5.66
N SER A 210 8.69 -18.05 -6.54
CA SER A 210 10.11 -18.11 -6.93
C SER A 210 11.06 -17.82 -5.76
N SER A 211 10.66 -16.94 -4.84
CA SER A 211 11.44 -16.59 -3.65
C SER A 211 11.20 -17.50 -2.44
N GLU A 212 10.27 -18.46 -2.53
CA GLU A 212 9.72 -19.20 -1.40
C GLU A 212 10.77 -20.05 -0.68
N LYS A 213 11.52 -20.87 -1.42
CA LYS A 213 12.58 -21.72 -0.86
C LYS A 213 13.60 -20.88 -0.07
N ARG A 214 13.96 -19.72 -0.61
CA ARG A 214 14.91 -18.79 0.03
C ARG A 214 14.29 -18.10 1.26
N LEU A 215 13.03 -17.71 1.19
CA LEU A 215 12.28 -17.15 2.32
C LEU A 215 12.22 -18.15 3.48
N ALA A 216 11.82 -19.39 3.21
CA ALA A 216 11.75 -20.46 4.22
C ALA A 216 13.12 -20.69 4.88
N LYS A 217 14.21 -20.75 4.09
CA LYS A 217 15.57 -20.89 4.62
C LYS A 217 15.96 -19.72 5.55
N LEU A 218 15.64 -18.49 5.17
CA LEU A 218 15.92 -17.31 5.99
C LEU A 218 15.04 -17.25 7.24
N GLN A 219 13.77 -17.63 7.15
CA GLN A 219 12.86 -17.72 8.29
C GLN A 219 13.35 -18.73 9.32
N ARG A 220 13.74 -19.95 8.88
CA ARG A 220 14.34 -20.97 9.75
C ARG A 220 15.60 -20.44 10.44
N ARG A 221 16.48 -19.73 9.71
CA ARG A 221 17.69 -19.12 10.29
C ARG A 221 17.38 -18.03 11.32
N VAL A 222 16.32 -17.25 11.13
CA VAL A 222 15.88 -16.25 12.11
C VAL A 222 15.34 -16.96 13.36
N SER A 223 14.49 -17.97 13.17
CA SER A 223 13.91 -18.75 14.26
C SER A 223 14.99 -19.42 15.12
N LYS A 224 15.94 -20.15 14.50
CA LYS A 224 17.05 -20.81 15.21
C LYS A 224 17.94 -19.86 16.00
N LYS A 225 17.99 -18.57 15.65
CA LYS A 225 18.84 -17.56 16.31
C LYS A 225 18.08 -16.72 17.32
N TYR A 226 16.76 -16.87 17.39
CA TYR A 226 15.90 -16.14 18.31
C TYR A 226 16.09 -16.67 19.72
N ARG A 227 16.23 -15.77 20.70
CA ARG A 227 16.32 -16.13 22.12
C ARG A 227 15.07 -15.65 22.85
N LYS A 228 14.23 -16.56 23.35
CA LYS A 228 13.03 -16.18 24.11
C LYS A 228 13.44 -15.57 25.45
N GLY A 229 12.78 -14.50 25.89
CA GLY A 229 13.01 -13.87 27.20
C GLY A 229 14.35 -13.13 27.37
N GLN A 230 15.22 -13.12 26.35
CA GLN A 230 16.56 -12.53 26.44
C GLN A 230 16.81 -11.45 25.36
N PRO A 231 17.80 -10.56 25.58
CA PRO A 231 18.29 -9.65 24.55
C PRO A 231 18.76 -10.41 23.30
N GLN A 232 18.35 -9.94 22.13
CA GLN A 232 18.67 -10.63 20.88
C GLN A 232 20.12 -10.39 20.44
N SER A 233 20.81 -11.47 20.07
CA SER A 233 22.19 -11.42 19.58
C SER A 233 22.35 -10.61 18.29
N ASN A 234 23.57 -10.11 18.04
CA ASN A 234 23.90 -9.45 16.78
C ASN A 234 23.71 -10.40 15.57
N ASN A 235 23.90 -11.70 15.76
CA ASN A 235 23.67 -12.72 14.73
C ASN A 235 22.18 -12.86 14.37
N TYR A 236 21.28 -12.77 15.36
CA TYR A 236 19.84 -12.70 15.11
C TYR A 236 19.48 -11.43 14.32
N LYS A 237 19.97 -10.26 14.76
CA LYS A 237 19.72 -8.97 14.09
C LYS A 237 20.17 -9.02 12.62
N LYS A 238 21.36 -9.56 12.34
CA LYS A 238 21.87 -9.79 10.97
C LYS A 238 20.96 -10.72 10.14
N ALA A 239 20.50 -11.83 10.72
CA ALA A 239 19.59 -12.76 10.04
C ALA A 239 18.23 -12.12 9.73
N ARG A 240 17.66 -11.38 10.69
CA ARG A 240 16.41 -10.65 10.53
C ARG A 240 16.49 -9.61 9.42
N THR A 241 17.59 -8.87 9.33
CA THR A 241 17.82 -7.92 8.25
C THR A 241 17.89 -8.60 6.88
N LYS A 242 18.56 -9.76 6.77
CA LYS A 242 18.59 -10.53 5.50
C LYS A 242 17.19 -10.99 5.08
N LEU A 243 16.37 -11.47 6.03
CA LEU A 243 14.98 -11.84 5.77
C LEU A 243 14.15 -10.63 5.32
N ALA A 244 14.27 -9.50 6.03
CA ALA A 244 13.55 -8.27 5.71
C ALA A 244 13.91 -7.72 4.31
N LYS A 245 15.17 -7.79 3.91
CA LYS A 245 15.62 -7.41 2.55
C LYS A 245 14.99 -8.29 1.47
N LEU A 246 14.86 -9.59 1.70
CA LEU A 246 14.22 -10.49 0.73
C LEU A 246 12.71 -10.19 0.60
N HIS A 247 12.01 -9.97 1.72
CA HIS A 247 10.61 -9.54 1.66
C HIS A 247 10.46 -8.20 0.94
N LEU A 248 11.36 -7.23 1.17
CA LEU A 248 11.36 -5.95 0.48
C LEU A 248 11.55 -6.14 -1.04
N LYS A 249 12.44 -7.04 -1.47
CA LYS A 249 12.64 -7.37 -2.89
C LYS A 249 11.34 -7.89 -3.52
N VAL A 250 10.69 -8.88 -2.90
CA VAL A 250 9.42 -9.45 -3.40
C VAL A 250 8.33 -8.38 -3.46
N SER A 251 8.24 -7.53 -2.42
CA SER A 251 7.27 -6.43 -2.40
C SER A 251 7.49 -5.45 -3.55
N ARG A 252 8.74 -5.08 -3.85
CA ARG A 252 9.08 -4.18 -4.97
C ARG A 252 8.75 -4.79 -6.33
N GLN A 253 9.07 -6.08 -6.53
CA GLN A 253 8.77 -6.77 -7.79
C GLN A 253 7.26 -6.79 -8.07
N ARG A 254 6.43 -7.10 -7.06
CA ARG A 254 4.97 -7.05 -7.18
C ARG A 254 4.45 -5.66 -7.47
N GLU A 255 5.00 -4.64 -6.80
CA GLU A 255 4.61 -3.24 -6.99
C GLU A 255 4.91 -2.76 -8.41
N GLU A 256 6.13 -2.98 -8.89
CA GLU A 256 6.54 -2.56 -10.24
C GLU A 256 5.82 -3.32 -11.34
N TRP A 257 5.57 -4.62 -11.16
CA TRP A 257 4.73 -5.37 -12.10
C TRP A 257 3.31 -4.79 -12.15
N ALA A 258 2.67 -4.55 -11.01
CA ALA A 258 1.31 -3.99 -10.97
C ALA A 258 1.24 -2.62 -11.64
N LYS A 259 2.21 -1.74 -11.37
CA LYS A 259 2.32 -0.42 -12.03
C LYS A 259 2.47 -0.55 -13.54
N ARG A 260 3.41 -1.38 -13.99
CA ARG A 260 3.71 -1.56 -15.42
C ARG A 260 2.48 -2.08 -16.16
N VAL A 261 1.84 -3.11 -15.62
CA VAL A 261 0.65 -3.72 -16.21
C VAL A 261 -0.51 -2.74 -16.24
N ALA A 262 -0.81 -2.08 -15.11
CA ALA A 262 -1.87 -1.08 -15.06
C ALA A 262 -1.64 0.06 -16.06
N ARG A 263 -0.42 0.61 -16.12
CA ARG A 263 -0.06 1.66 -17.08
C ARG A 263 -0.27 1.21 -18.52
N CYS A 264 0.12 -0.03 -18.84
CA CYS A 264 -0.08 -0.60 -20.18
C CYS A 264 -1.57 -0.65 -20.54
N VAL A 265 -2.37 -1.30 -19.69
CA VAL A 265 -3.82 -1.46 -19.85
C VAL A 265 -4.52 -0.12 -20.04
N THR A 266 -4.22 0.87 -19.19
CA THR A 266 -4.85 2.20 -19.25
C THR A 266 -4.36 3.06 -20.41
N LYS A 267 -3.18 2.77 -20.98
CA LYS A 267 -2.72 3.46 -22.20
C LYS A 267 -3.28 2.83 -23.47
N SER A 268 -3.60 1.54 -23.45
CA SER A 268 -4.14 0.83 -24.61
C SER A 268 -5.65 0.98 -24.81
N ALA A 269 -6.38 1.49 -23.81
CA ALA A 269 -7.83 1.60 -23.85
C ALA A 269 -8.34 2.83 -23.08
N ASP A 270 -9.43 3.42 -23.58
CA ASP A 270 -10.10 4.58 -22.97
C ASP A 270 -11.10 4.18 -21.89
N PHE A 271 -11.62 2.96 -22.00
CA PHE A 271 -12.54 2.38 -21.04
C PHE A 271 -12.01 1.03 -20.55
N VAL A 272 -11.76 0.92 -19.24
CA VAL A 272 -11.22 -0.30 -18.62
C VAL A 272 -12.19 -0.79 -17.56
N ALA A 273 -12.86 -1.89 -17.85
CA ALA A 273 -13.71 -2.61 -16.93
C ALA A 273 -12.96 -3.76 -16.25
N TYR A 274 -13.16 -3.97 -14.95
CA TYR A 274 -12.57 -5.09 -14.23
C TYR A 274 -13.50 -5.58 -13.12
N GLU A 275 -13.33 -6.83 -12.71
CA GLU A 275 -14.14 -7.39 -11.63
C GLU A 275 -13.83 -6.76 -10.26
N ASP A 276 -14.87 -6.43 -9.50
CA ASP A 276 -14.78 -6.02 -8.10
C ASP A 276 -14.58 -7.24 -7.19
N LEU A 277 -13.42 -7.89 -7.33
CA LEU A 277 -13.06 -9.03 -6.52
C LEU A 277 -12.96 -8.62 -5.04
N LYS A 278 -13.74 -9.29 -4.19
CA LYS A 278 -13.64 -9.15 -2.73
C LYS A 278 -12.42 -9.91 -2.19
N VAL A 279 -11.22 -9.48 -2.58
CA VAL A 279 -9.92 -10.14 -2.30
C VAL A 279 -9.73 -10.45 -0.81
N LYS A 280 -10.17 -9.55 0.08
CA LYS A 280 -10.12 -9.76 1.54
C LYS A 280 -10.86 -11.03 1.98
N ASN A 281 -11.99 -11.34 1.35
CA ASN A 281 -12.77 -12.54 1.64
C ASN A 281 -12.13 -13.76 0.98
N MET A 282 -11.65 -13.63 -0.25
CA MET A 282 -11.01 -14.74 -0.98
C MET A 282 -9.75 -15.25 -0.27
N VAL A 283 -8.96 -14.36 0.34
CA VAL A 283 -7.74 -14.72 1.09
C VAL A 283 -8.06 -15.45 2.40
N ARG A 284 -9.32 -15.49 2.86
CA ARG A 284 -9.71 -16.33 4.01
C ARG A 284 -9.69 -17.82 3.67
N ASN A 285 -9.77 -18.20 2.39
CA ASN A 285 -9.60 -19.59 1.99
C ASN A 285 -8.12 -19.98 2.07
N PRO A 286 -7.71 -20.85 3.01
CA PRO A 286 -6.30 -21.17 3.24
C PRO A 286 -5.63 -21.85 2.04
N LYS A 287 -6.38 -22.59 1.21
CA LYS A 287 -5.85 -23.29 0.03
C LYS A 287 -5.42 -22.33 -1.08
N LEU A 288 -6.13 -21.20 -1.23
CA LEU A 288 -5.90 -20.23 -2.31
C LEU A 288 -5.23 -18.94 -1.85
N ALA A 289 -5.25 -18.63 -0.55
CA ALA A 289 -4.74 -17.40 0.04
C ALA A 289 -3.36 -17.01 -0.50
N LYS A 290 -2.45 -17.98 -0.57
CA LYS A 290 -1.07 -17.78 -1.02
C LYS A 290 -0.99 -17.36 -2.48
N SER A 291 -1.73 -18.03 -3.36
CA SER A 291 -1.74 -17.73 -4.80
C SER A 291 -2.40 -16.38 -5.08
N ILE A 292 -3.49 -16.06 -4.39
CA ILE A 292 -4.19 -14.77 -4.48
C ILE A 292 -3.26 -13.63 -4.03
N GLN A 293 -2.60 -13.80 -2.89
CA GLN A 293 -1.64 -12.81 -2.39
C GLN A 293 -0.43 -12.63 -3.30
N ASP A 294 -0.08 -13.63 -4.12
CA ASP A 294 1.06 -13.56 -5.01
C ASP A 294 0.84 -12.69 -6.24
N ILE A 295 -0.37 -12.76 -6.80
CA ILE A 295 -0.80 -11.90 -7.91
C ILE A 295 -0.95 -10.46 -7.41
N GLY A 296 -1.65 -10.29 -6.28
CA GLY A 296 -1.85 -8.96 -5.70
C GLY A 296 -2.84 -8.08 -6.46
N TRP A 297 -4.01 -8.63 -6.87
CA TRP A 297 -5.07 -7.91 -7.57
C TRP A 297 -5.45 -6.56 -6.95
N SER A 298 -5.49 -6.45 -5.61
CA SER A 298 -5.78 -5.16 -4.96
C SER A 298 -4.77 -4.06 -5.30
N ARG A 299 -3.49 -4.41 -5.53
CA ARG A 299 -2.48 -3.45 -6.00
C ARG A 299 -2.67 -3.12 -7.46
N LEU A 300 -2.96 -4.12 -8.29
CA LEU A 300 -3.22 -3.92 -9.72
C LEU A 300 -4.41 -2.98 -9.93
N ARG A 301 -5.54 -3.25 -9.27
CA ARG A 301 -6.72 -2.38 -9.28
C ARG A 301 -6.39 -0.94 -8.87
N TYR A 302 -5.69 -0.75 -7.74
CA TYR A 302 -5.28 0.57 -7.28
C TYR A 302 -4.50 1.33 -8.37
N TRP A 303 -3.57 0.66 -9.05
CA TRP A 303 -2.80 1.29 -10.13
C TRP A 303 -3.63 1.53 -11.39
N ILE A 304 -4.59 0.67 -11.72
CA ILE A 304 -5.52 0.90 -12.85
C ILE A 304 -6.35 2.16 -12.57
N GLU A 305 -6.96 2.28 -11.39
CA GLU A 305 -7.73 3.46 -10.99
C GLU A 305 -6.86 4.73 -10.98
N TYR A 306 -5.64 4.63 -10.42
CA TYR A 306 -4.69 5.74 -10.42
C TYR A 306 -4.32 6.19 -11.84
N PHE A 307 -3.99 5.25 -12.73
CA PHE A 307 -3.64 5.60 -14.11
C PHE A 307 -4.86 6.03 -14.93
N GLY A 308 -6.06 5.54 -14.61
CA GLY A 308 -7.32 6.03 -15.16
C GLY A 308 -7.50 7.53 -14.90
N VAL A 309 -7.41 7.94 -13.64
CA VAL A 309 -7.47 9.38 -13.28
C VAL A 309 -6.33 10.16 -13.93
N LYS A 310 -5.11 9.61 -13.93
CA LYS A 310 -3.93 10.27 -14.49
C LYS A 310 -4.03 10.47 -16.01
N PHE A 311 -4.56 9.52 -16.77
CA PHE A 311 -4.66 9.63 -18.24
C PHE A 311 -6.03 10.11 -18.72
N GLY A 312 -6.94 10.47 -17.81
CA GLY A 312 -8.32 10.84 -18.16
C GLY A 312 -9.13 9.68 -18.74
N LYS A 313 -8.83 8.45 -18.36
CA LYS A 313 -9.47 7.22 -18.88
C LYS A 313 -10.51 6.71 -17.88
N VAL A 314 -11.59 6.14 -18.38
CA VAL A 314 -12.70 5.64 -17.54
C VAL A 314 -12.34 4.25 -17.03
N THR A 315 -12.39 4.05 -15.72
CA THR A 315 -12.11 2.76 -15.08
C THR A 315 -13.28 2.34 -14.20
N VAL A 316 -13.86 1.17 -14.47
CA VAL A 316 -15.11 0.73 -13.83
C VAL A 316 -14.92 -0.64 -13.17
N ALA A 317 -15.27 -0.72 -11.89
CA ALA A 317 -15.34 -1.97 -11.16
C ALA A 317 -16.76 -2.55 -11.30
N VAL A 318 -16.89 -3.82 -11.70
CA VAL A 318 -18.19 -4.50 -11.86
C VAL A 318 -18.33 -5.70 -10.94
N PRO A 319 -19.56 -6.05 -10.49
CA PRO A 319 -19.76 -7.27 -9.71
C PRO A 319 -19.33 -8.53 -10.49
N PRO A 320 -18.58 -9.47 -9.87
CA PRO A 320 -18.07 -10.66 -10.54
C PRO A 320 -19.14 -11.75 -10.80
N HIS A 321 -20.37 -11.56 -10.31
CA HIS A 321 -21.41 -12.58 -10.41
C HIS A 321 -21.79 -12.85 -11.87
N TYR A 322 -21.91 -14.13 -12.23
CA TYR A 322 -22.35 -14.62 -13.55
C TYR A 322 -21.46 -14.26 -14.75
N THR A 323 -20.32 -13.57 -14.57
CA THR A 323 -19.40 -13.21 -15.68
C THR A 323 -18.92 -14.43 -16.46
N THR A 324 -18.64 -15.54 -15.78
CA THR A 324 -18.16 -16.77 -16.43
C THR A 324 -19.26 -17.71 -16.95
N VAL A 325 -20.53 -17.50 -16.55
CA VAL A 325 -21.67 -18.39 -16.85
C VAL A 325 -22.47 -17.89 -18.04
N ASP A 326 -22.77 -16.59 -18.05
CA ASP A 326 -23.56 -15.97 -19.12
C ASP A 326 -22.81 -16.03 -20.45
N CYS A 327 -23.53 -16.27 -21.55
CA CYS A 327 -22.96 -16.15 -22.88
C CYS A 327 -22.85 -14.67 -23.27
N SER A 328 -21.66 -14.23 -23.64
CA SER A 328 -21.43 -12.83 -24.05
C SER A 328 -22.11 -12.44 -25.36
N VAL A 329 -22.59 -13.40 -26.15
CA VAL A 329 -23.29 -13.14 -27.42
C VAL A 329 -24.81 -13.06 -27.23
N CYS A 330 -25.43 -14.08 -26.63
CA CYS A 330 -26.88 -14.18 -26.52
C CYS A 330 -27.45 -14.00 -25.09
N GLY A 331 -26.59 -13.89 -24.07
CA GLY A 331 -27.02 -13.77 -22.67
C GLY A 331 -27.49 -15.08 -22.01
N ASN A 332 -27.64 -16.18 -22.75
CA ASN A 332 -28.06 -17.45 -22.17
C ASN A 332 -27.06 -17.98 -21.14
N LYS A 333 -27.57 -18.61 -20.07
CA LYS A 333 -26.73 -19.18 -18.99
C LYS A 333 -26.18 -20.54 -19.40
N VAL A 334 -24.85 -20.67 -19.37
CA VAL A 334 -24.16 -21.94 -19.62
C VAL A 334 -23.45 -22.38 -18.35
N GLN A 335 -24.10 -23.26 -17.59
CA GLN A 335 -23.50 -23.86 -16.40
C GLN A 335 -22.29 -24.71 -16.79
N LYS A 336 -21.16 -24.48 -16.12
CA LYS A 336 -19.89 -25.16 -16.41
C LYS A 336 -19.05 -25.26 -15.15
N SER A 337 -18.29 -26.34 -15.03
CA SER A 337 -17.38 -26.55 -13.90
C SER A 337 -16.15 -25.64 -13.99
N LEU A 338 -15.31 -25.62 -12.95
CA LEU A 338 -14.02 -24.89 -12.97
C LEU A 338 -12.99 -25.51 -13.94
N SER A 339 -13.12 -26.79 -14.27
CA SER A 339 -12.21 -27.48 -15.20
C SER A 339 -12.53 -27.18 -16.66
N THR A 340 -13.79 -26.85 -17.00
CA THR A 340 -14.19 -26.45 -18.34
C THR A 340 -13.57 -25.10 -18.73
N ARG A 341 -12.67 -25.11 -19.71
CA ARG A 341 -11.95 -23.92 -20.22
C ARG A 341 -12.49 -23.35 -21.52
N THR A 342 -13.33 -24.11 -22.22
CA THR A 342 -14.01 -23.66 -23.43
C THR A 342 -15.45 -23.33 -23.09
N HIS A 343 -15.90 -22.14 -23.46
CA HIS A 343 -17.31 -21.79 -23.47
C HIS A 343 -17.93 -22.28 -24.77
N ARG A 344 -18.94 -23.14 -24.67
CA ARG A 344 -19.81 -23.56 -25.78
C ARG A 344 -21.24 -23.21 -25.40
N CYS A 345 -21.89 -22.36 -26.18
CA CYS A 345 -23.28 -22.00 -25.94
C CYS A 345 -24.20 -22.83 -26.85
N ASN A 346 -25.17 -23.53 -26.27
CA ASN A 346 -26.06 -24.42 -27.04
C ASN A 346 -27.17 -23.66 -27.79
N VAL A 347 -27.33 -22.36 -27.52
CA VAL A 347 -28.39 -21.52 -28.13
C VAL A 347 -27.85 -20.77 -29.34
N CYS A 348 -26.78 -19.99 -29.16
CA CYS A 348 -26.17 -19.22 -30.25
C CYS A 348 -24.94 -19.89 -30.87
N LEU A 349 -24.64 -21.13 -30.48
CA LEU A 349 -23.54 -21.98 -30.99
C LEU A 349 -22.13 -21.38 -30.85
N THR A 350 -21.99 -20.27 -30.12
CA THR A 350 -20.70 -19.60 -29.95
C THR A 350 -19.73 -20.48 -29.16
N GLN A 351 -18.52 -20.63 -29.69
CA GLN A 351 -17.42 -21.34 -29.06
C GLN A 351 -16.22 -20.40 -28.87
N MET A 352 -15.75 -20.22 -27.63
CA MET A 352 -14.55 -19.42 -27.33
C MET A 352 -13.89 -19.83 -26.01
N CYS A 353 -12.73 -19.25 -25.70
CA CYS A 353 -12.12 -19.38 -24.38
C CYS A 353 -13.07 -18.85 -23.29
N ARG A 354 -13.23 -19.59 -22.19
CA ARG A 354 -14.05 -19.19 -21.03
C ARG A 354 -13.65 -17.81 -20.50
N ASP A 355 -12.35 -17.58 -20.36
CA ASP A 355 -11.83 -16.35 -19.75
C ASP A 355 -12.07 -15.15 -20.69
N LYS A 356 -11.99 -15.34 -22.02
CA LYS A 356 -12.38 -14.34 -23.04
C LYS A 356 -13.87 -14.01 -22.98
N ASN A 357 -14.74 -15.01 -22.84
CA ASN A 357 -16.17 -14.79 -22.66
C ASN A 357 -16.47 -14.00 -21.37
N ALA A 358 -15.79 -14.35 -20.28
CA ALA A 358 -15.94 -13.65 -19.01
C ALA A 358 -15.51 -12.18 -19.10
N ALA A 359 -14.38 -11.91 -19.75
CA ALA A 359 -13.90 -10.55 -20.00
C ALA A 359 -14.88 -9.73 -20.85
N ALA A 360 -15.49 -10.34 -21.87
CA ALA A 360 -16.53 -9.70 -22.67
C ALA A 360 -17.79 -9.36 -21.83
N ASN A 361 -18.22 -10.26 -20.96
CA ASN A 361 -19.33 -10.00 -20.03
C ASN A 361 -19.01 -8.90 -19.01
N VAL A 362 -17.77 -8.84 -18.51
CA VAL A 362 -17.28 -7.78 -17.63
C VAL A 362 -17.40 -6.42 -18.33
N LEU A 363 -16.97 -6.35 -19.58
CA LEU A 363 -17.09 -5.14 -20.40
C LEU A 363 -18.56 -4.73 -20.60
N GLN A 364 -19.42 -5.67 -21.01
CA GLN A 364 -20.85 -5.39 -21.23
C GLN A 364 -21.55 -4.90 -19.96
N LYS A 365 -21.26 -5.50 -18.80
CA LYS A 365 -21.79 -5.05 -17.50
C LYS A 365 -21.35 -3.62 -17.20
N ALA A 366 -20.09 -3.31 -17.44
CA ALA A 366 -19.56 -1.98 -17.17
C ALA A 366 -20.19 -0.93 -18.09
N LEU A 367 -20.38 -1.22 -19.37
CA LEU A 367 -21.03 -0.32 -20.33
C LEU A 367 -22.48 -0.02 -19.95
N ARG A 368 -23.22 -1.03 -19.47
CA ARG A 368 -24.59 -0.85 -18.96
C ARG A 368 -24.63 0.05 -17.71
N THR A 369 -23.66 -0.11 -16.80
CA THR A 369 -23.57 0.71 -15.58
C THR A 369 -23.10 2.14 -15.87
N ALA A 370 -22.14 2.31 -16.80
CA ALA A 370 -21.57 3.61 -17.15
C ALA A 370 -22.59 4.55 -17.81
N GLY A 371 -23.64 4.02 -18.45
CA GLY A 371 -24.78 4.79 -18.93
C GLY A 371 -25.63 5.43 -17.83
N HIS A 372 -25.41 5.09 -16.54
CA HIS A 372 -26.30 5.47 -15.44
C HIS A 372 -25.66 6.09 -14.19
N ALA A 373 -24.33 6.16 -14.01
CA ALA A 373 -23.79 6.76 -12.78
C ALA A 373 -22.34 7.24 -12.87
N GLY A 374 -22.17 8.56 -12.69
CA GLY A 374 -21.01 9.11 -12.02
C GLY A 374 -21.11 8.86 -10.52
N THR A 375 -20.50 7.78 -10.01
CA THR A 375 -20.33 7.61 -8.56
C THR A 375 -19.04 6.86 -8.24
N TRP A 376 -18.04 7.62 -7.82
CA TRP A 376 -16.74 7.12 -7.39
C TRP A 376 -16.84 6.54 -5.98
N GLU A 377 -16.77 5.22 -5.83
CA GLU A 377 -16.77 4.59 -4.51
C GLU A 377 -15.38 4.66 -3.87
N GLN A 378 -15.14 5.66 -3.02
CA GLN A 378 -13.94 5.78 -2.20
C GLN A 378 -13.95 4.79 -1.04
N SER A 379 -13.44 3.57 -1.24
CA SER A 379 -13.18 2.61 -0.15
C SER A 379 -11.69 2.27 -0.01
N LEU A 380 -10.90 3.24 0.45
CA LEU A 380 -9.48 3.04 0.79
C LEU A 380 -9.29 2.20 2.08
N ASN A 381 -8.32 1.30 2.02
CA ASN A 381 -8.17 0.13 2.88
C ASN A 381 -7.82 0.39 4.36
N ALA A 382 -8.32 -0.51 5.21
CA ALA A 382 -8.13 -0.54 6.66
C ALA A 382 -6.72 -0.97 7.11
N SER A 383 -5.82 -0.01 7.40
CA SER A 383 -4.62 -0.25 8.22
C SER A 383 -4.09 0.96 9.01
N GLY A 384 -4.60 2.19 8.76
CA GLY A 384 -4.32 3.35 9.63
C GLY A 384 -2.96 3.97 9.34
N GLU A 385 -2.52 3.82 8.10
CA GLU A 385 -1.58 4.71 7.44
C GLU A 385 -2.24 5.23 6.14
N ILE A 386 -1.80 6.41 5.70
CA ILE A 386 -2.06 7.14 4.41
C ILE A 386 -3.01 8.35 4.60
N PRO A 387 -2.69 9.60 4.13
CA PRO A 387 -2.23 9.97 2.77
C PRO A 387 -1.12 11.06 2.65
N SER A 388 -0.61 11.42 1.46
CA SER A 388 -1.03 11.11 0.07
C SER A 388 -0.21 10.00 -0.59
N TRP A 389 -0.61 9.49 -1.77
CA TRP A 389 -0.09 8.38 -2.62
C TRP A 389 0.35 7.05 -1.91
N ALA A 390 -0.38 5.96 -2.16
CA ALA A 390 -0.15 4.67 -1.53
C ALA A 390 0.98 3.86 -2.22
N VAL A 391 2.24 4.01 -1.78
CA VAL A 391 3.34 3.08 -2.14
C VAL A 391 4.22 2.75 -0.94
N GLY A 392 4.48 1.44 -0.74
CA GLY A 392 5.78 1.00 -0.23
C GLY A 392 5.91 0.57 1.24
N ALA A 393 4.84 0.19 1.93
CA ALA A 393 4.95 -0.43 3.26
C ALA A 393 4.05 -1.68 3.41
N THR A 394 4.54 -2.83 2.95
CA THR A 394 4.11 -4.13 3.49
C THR A 394 5.35 -4.90 3.92
N LEU A 395 5.79 -4.68 5.17
CA LEU A 395 6.68 -5.62 5.85
C LEU A 395 5.97 -6.08 7.12
N LEU A 396 5.78 -7.41 7.17
CA LEU A 396 5.17 -8.21 8.22
C LEU A 396 5.38 -7.64 9.63
N SER A 397 4.27 -7.25 10.23
CA SER A 397 4.13 -7.09 11.67
C SER A 397 4.07 -8.46 12.36
N ASN A 398 5.15 -9.24 12.33
CA ASN A 398 5.27 -10.42 13.20
C ASN A 398 6.47 -10.23 14.13
N GLY A 399 6.22 -9.47 15.20
CA GLY A 399 6.93 -9.60 16.45
C GLY A 399 5.94 -10.14 17.48
N ASN A 400 5.99 -11.44 17.71
CA ASN A 400 5.51 -12.18 18.88
C ASN A 400 4.23 -11.64 19.54
N SER A 401 3.08 -12.18 19.15
CA SER A 401 2.09 -12.59 20.16
C SER A 401 2.36 -14.06 20.43
N MET A 402 2.43 -14.41 21.71
CA MET A 402 2.44 -15.78 22.18
C MET A 402 1.26 -16.49 21.53
N ILE A 403 1.53 -17.64 20.90
CA ILE A 403 0.52 -18.66 20.71
C ILE A 403 0.38 -19.24 22.11
N GLU A 404 -0.69 -18.89 22.81
CA GLU A 404 -1.27 -19.83 23.75
C GLU A 404 -1.74 -21.00 22.89
N GLU A 405 -0.99 -22.09 22.96
CA GLU A 405 -1.38 -23.37 22.42
C GLU A 405 -2.61 -23.80 23.22
N SER A 406 -3.76 -23.88 22.54
CA SER A 406 -4.90 -24.63 23.03
C SER A 406 -4.47 -26.09 23.20
N HIS A 407 -4.52 -26.58 24.43
CA HIS A 407 -4.52 -28.01 24.74
C HIS A 407 -5.67 -28.75 24.03
N GLY A 408 -5.42 -30.02 23.68
CA GLY A 408 -6.40 -30.99 23.19
C GLY A 408 -6.67 -30.86 21.69
N PHE A 409 -6.58 -31.89 20.85
CA PHE A 409 -6.87 -33.30 21.08
C PHE A 409 -6.01 -34.15 20.15
N ARG A 410 -5.35 -35.18 20.71
CA ARG A 410 -5.12 -36.46 20.04
C ARG A 410 -6.26 -37.38 20.46
N ARG A 411 -7.22 -37.62 19.57
CA ARG A 411 -7.45 -38.88 18.87
C ARG A 411 -8.27 -38.56 17.63
#